data_AF-A0A9W8HC38-F1
#
_entry.id   AF-A0A9W8HC38-F1
#
_cell.length_a   1.000
_cell.length_b   1.000
_cell.length_c   1.000
_cell.angle_alpha   90.00
_cell.angle_beta   90.00
_cell.angle_gamma   90.00
#
_symmetry.space_group_name_H-M   'P 1'
#
loop_
_entity.id
_entity.type
_entity.pdbx_description
1 polymer ?
#
loop_
_entity_poly.entity_id
_entity_poly.type
_entity_poly.pdbx_seq_one_letter_code
_entity_poly.pdbx_strand_id
1 'polypeptide(L)'
;MKPFRYLVPVTLLGLAEADLSGCGRSLTFQHTNLFQFGQIQFSFSACTYDSTIGGYRAGVANFNTVDGSAWNVVKAYHAATDGSDELSPYDSWLQDPTQFSGSSRSSGFCSAWKKAANNPDFLTAQATVFSSKYLKPTQSAIDKQGLSLGISEALMYDTAITNGVGSSQGSLGWLIANTNKQVLTDISGHSGNTLTVNGFDVDEIAWVQLFLTQRSAYSSATATAASTKSFRYMVTNILAAIGDIPMLTVNEA
;
A
#
# COMPACT_ATOMS: atom_id res chain seq x y z
N MET A 1 8.60 -17.67 30.22
CA MET A 1 8.98 -16.81 29.08
C MET A 1 8.89 -17.66 27.82
N LYS A 2 7.96 -17.36 26.90
CA LYS A 2 7.88 -18.04 25.60
C LYS A 2 8.86 -17.34 24.64
N PRO A 3 9.65 -18.09 23.85
CA PRO A 3 10.70 -17.51 23.03
C PRO A 3 10.12 -16.73 21.84
N PHE A 4 10.92 -15.77 21.38
CA PHE A 4 10.76 -14.96 20.17
C PHE A 4 10.11 -15.75 19.03
N ARG A 5 8.96 -15.28 18.54
CA ARG A 5 8.36 -15.76 17.30
C ARG A 5 9.09 -15.10 16.13
N TYR A 6 9.83 -15.93 15.39
CA TYR A 6 10.30 -15.81 14.02
C TYR A 6 10.33 -14.40 13.42
N LEU A 7 11.53 -13.83 13.31
CA LEU A 7 11.87 -12.89 12.24
C LEU A 7 11.71 -13.67 10.92
N VAL A 8 10.65 -13.41 10.16
CA VAL A 8 10.62 -13.85 8.76
C VAL A 8 11.61 -12.96 8.02
N PRO A 9 12.70 -13.51 7.46
CA PRO A 9 13.67 -12.70 6.74
C PRO A 9 12.99 -11.98 5.58
N VAL A 10 13.32 -10.70 5.37
CA VAL A 10 12.88 -9.90 4.20
C VAL A 10 13.23 -10.62 2.87
N THR A 11 14.20 -11.54 2.88
CA THR A 11 14.53 -12.42 1.77
C THR A 11 13.39 -13.36 1.34
N LEU A 12 12.45 -13.72 2.22
CA LEU A 12 11.32 -14.58 1.85
C LEU A 12 10.28 -13.88 0.96
N LEU A 13 10.29 -12.54 0.91
CA LEU A 13 9.39 -11.76 0.08
C LEU A 13 9.94 -11.53 -1.35
N GLY A 14 11.19 -11.92 -1.66
CA GLY A 14 11.78 -11.71 -2.98
C GLY A 14 11.85 -10.24 -3.43
N LEU A 15 11.80 -9.28 -2.49
CA LEU A 15 11.64 -7.83 -2.77
C LEU A 15 12.95 -7.11 -3.10
N ALA A 16 13.91 -7.81 -3.66
CA ALA A 16 15.20 -7.27 -4.05
C ALA A 16 15.14 -6.58 -5.42
N GLU A 17 14.23 -5.62 -5.63
CA GLU A 17 14.30 -4.72 -6.80
C GLU A 17 13.81 -3.29 -6.47
N ALA A 18 14.75 -2.33 -6.54
CA ALA A 18 14.64 -0.86 -6.47
C ALA A 18 14.99 -0.15 -5.13
N ASP A 19 15.33 1.13 -5.27
CA ASP A 19 16.51 1.87 -4.77
C ASP A 19 16.50 2.29 -3.29
N LEU A 20 15.66 1.67 -2.47
CA LEU A 20 15.91 1.60 -1.04
C LEU A 20 16.84 0.41 -0.79
N SER A 21 17.95 0.62 -0.08
CA SER A 21 18.65 -0.50 0.58
C SER A 21 17.58 -1.38 1.25
N GLY A 22 17.72 -2.70 1.24
CA GLY A 22 16.68 -3.60 1.79
C GLY A 22 16.18 -3.22 3.21
N CYS A 23 16.99 -2.47 3.96
CA CYS A 23 16.63 -1.81 5.21
C CYS A 23 15.56 -0.71 5.07
N GLY A 24 15.73 0.25 4.15
CA GLY A 24 14.82 1.37 3.96
C GLY A 24 13.41 0.92 3.55
N ARG A 25 13.33 -0.02 2.62
CA ARG A 25 12.04 -0.61 2.20
C ARG A 25 11.39 -1.43 3.32
N SER A 26 12.20 -2.14 4.11
CA SER A 26 11.68 -2.84 5.30
C SER A 26 11.08 -1.87 6.31
N LEU A 27 11.72 -0.71 6.56
CA LEU A 27 11.19 0.32 7.45
C LEU A 27 9.89 0.92 6.91
N THR A 28 9.80 1.21 5.62
CA THR A 28 8.56 1.65 4.96
C THR A 28 7.42 0.69 5.23
N PHE A 29 7.63 -0.61 4.99
CA PHE A 29 6.57 -1.59 5.19
C PHE A 29 6.21 -1.79 6.66
N GLN A 30 7.18 -1.75 7.57
CA GLN A 30 6.88 -1.79 9.01
C GLN A 30 6.02 -0.61 9.44
N HIS A 31 6.32 0.58 8.92
CA HIS A 31 5.59 1.81 9.19
C HIS A 31 4.17 1.77 8.61
N THR A 32 4.02 1.44 7.32
CA THR A 32 2.71 1.26 6.69
C THR A 32 1.91 0.18 7.42
N ASN A 33 2.53 -0.92 7.82
CA ASN A 33 1.84 -1.99 8.54
C ASN A 33 1.36 -1.55 9.92
N LEU A 34 2.15 -0.73 10.63
CA LEU A 34 1.75 -0.20 11.92
C LEU A 34 0.43 0.59 11.81
N PHE A 35 0.27 1.41 10.78
CA PHE A 35 -0.96 2.18 10.58
C PHE A 35 -2.11 1.38 9.99
N GLN A 36 -1.82 0.41 9.13
CA GLN A 36 -2.86 -0.38 8.45
C GLN A 36 -3.37 -1.55 9.28
N PHE A 37 -2.51 -2.12 10.13
CA PHE A 37 -2.78 -3.37 10.83
C PHE A 37 -2.46 -3.32 12.33
N GLY A 38 -1.95 -2.19 12.84
CA GLY A 38 -1.57 -2.05 14.26
C GLY A 38 -0.34 -2.84 14.67
N GLN A 39 0.45 -3.32 13.71
CA GLN A 39 1.62 -4.18 13.94
C GLN A 39 2.70 -3.90 12.90
N ILE A 40 3.96 -4.06 13.26
CA ILE A 40 5.09 -3.81 12.35
C ILE A 40 5.36 -4.99 11.39
N GLN A 41 4.88 -6.19 11.70
CA GLN A 41 5.09 -7.38 10.89
C GLN A 41 3.90 -7.66 9.97
N PHE A 42 4.18 -8.14 8.75
CA PHE A 42 3.14 -8.65 7.87
C PHE A 42 2.49 -9.90 8.47
N SER A 43 1.16 -10.02 8.34
CA SER A 43 0.42 -11.20 8.80
C SER A 43 -0.10 -12.00 7.61
N PHE A 44 0.70 -12.95 7.14
CA PHE A 44 0.33 -13.88 6.07
C PHE A 44 -0.89 -14.74 6.43
N SER A 45 -1.09 -15.01 7.72
CA SER A 45 -2.20 -15.82 8.23
C SER A 45 -3.44 -15.01 8.63
N ALA A 46 -3.39 -13.67 8.58
CA ALA A 46 -4.55 -12.86 8.91
C ALA A 46 -5.71 -13.21 7.98
N CYS A 47 -6.89 -13.39 8.56
CA CYS A 47 -8.13 -13.49 7.81
C CYS A 47 -9.27 -13.10 8.75
N THR A 48 -10.08 -12.14 8.31
CA THR A 48 -11.26 -11.70 9.05
C THR A 48 -12.40 -11.44 8.07
N TYR A 49 -13.62 -11.71 8.51
CA TYR A 49 -14.79 -11.16 7.84
C TYR A 49 -14.84 -9.65 8.14
N ASP A 50 -15.12 -8.86 7.11
CA ASP A 50 -15.32 -7.43 7.19
C ASP A 50 -16.70 -7.09 6.62
N SER A 51 -17.60 -6.72 7.53
CA SER A 51 -18.98 -6.36 7.20
C SER A 51 -19.09 -5.07 6.38
N THR A 52 -18.07 -4.20 6.38
CA THR A 52 -18.08 -2.95 5.61
C THR A 52 -17.92 -3.18 4.12
N ILE A 53 -17.26 -4.27 3.73
CA ILE A 53 -17.16 -4.70 2.32
C ILE A 53 -18.09 -5.86 2.00
N GLY A 54 -18.69 -6.51 3.01
CA GLY A 54 -19.54 -7.69 2.80
C GLY A 54 -18.75 -8.93 2.34
N GLY A 55 -17.53 -9.09 2.85
CA GLY A 55 -16.61 -10.15 2.44
C GLY A 55 -15.46 -10.34 3.43
N TYR A 56 -14.39 -11.02 2.99
CA TYR A 56 -13.22 -11.26 3.85
C TYR A 56 -12.05 -10.39 3.44
N ARG A 57 -11.22 -10.02 4.43
CA ARG A 57 -9.86 -9.48 4.23
C ARG A 57 -8.85 -10.49 4.76
N ALA A 58 -7.81 -10.77 3.99
CA ALA A 58 -6.81 -11.76 4.36
C ALA A 58 -5.39 -11.43 3.88
N GLY A 59 -4.41 -12.00 4.58
CA GLY A 59 -3.00 -11.96 4.21
C GLY A 59 -2.29 -10.62 4.39
N VAL A 60 -1.09 -10.54 3.80
CA VAL A 60 -0.12 -9.45 4.01
C VAL A 60 -0.60 -8.07 3.58
N ALA A 61 -1.64 -7.98 2.76
CA ALA A 61 -2.10 -6.73 2.16
C ALA A 61 -3.62 -6.52 2.28
N ASN A 62 -4.29 -7.19 3.24
CA ASN A 62 -5.76 -7.17 3.33
C ASN A 62 -6.43 -7.51 1.98
N PHE A 63 -5.90 -8.52 1.27
CA PHE A 63 -6.52 -9.03 0.05
C PHE A 63 -7.97 -9.34 0.34
N ASN A 64 -8.87 -8.84 -0.50
CA ASN A 64 -10.29 -8.98 -0.24
C ASN A 64 -10.97 -9.83 -1.30
N THR A 65 -12.03 -10.51 -0.86
CA THR A 65 -12.81 -11.40 -1.73
C THR A 65 -13.60 -10.60 -2.76
N VAL A 66 -14.07 -9.40 -2.38
CA VAL A 66 -14.97 -8.56 -3.17
C VAL A 66 -14.29 -7.97 -4.42
N ASP A 67 -13.06 -7.49 -4.32
CA ASP A 67 -12.27 -6.98 -5.44
C ASP A 67 -11.49 -8.06 -6.19
N GLY A 68 -11.67 -9.34 -5.81
CA GLY A 68 -11.01 -10.49 -6.42
C GLY A 68 -9.53 -10.65 -6.08
N SER A 69 -8.93 -9.79 -5.24
CA SER A 69 -7.50 -9.93 -4.91
C SER A 69 -7.19 -11.15 -4.06
N ALA A 70 -8.12 -11.59 -3.20
CA ALA A 70 -7.98 -12.86 -2.50
C ALA A 70 -7.97 -14.03 -3.49
N TRP A 71 -8.84 -14.00 -4.51
CA TRP A 71 -8.86 -15.00 -5.57
C TRP A 71 -7.55 -15.04 -6.35
N ASN A 72 -6.94 -13.88 -6.65
CA ASN A 72 -5.65 -13.85 -7.35
C ASN A 72 -4.53 -14.53 -6.54
N VAL A 73 -4.54 -14.42 -5.21
CA VAL A 73 -3.59 -15.14 -4.34
C VAL A 73 -3.85 -16.64 -4.40
N VAL A 74 -5.12 -17.06 -4.24
CA VAL A 74 -5.51 -18.46 -4.27
C VAL A 74 -5.14 -19.09 -5.63
N LYS A 75 -5.43 -18.41 -6.73
CA LYS A 75 -5.03 -18.83 -8.08
C LYS A 75 -3.51 -18.98 -8.23
N ALA A 76 -2.72 -18.05 -7.69
CA ALA A 76 -1.26 -18.15 -7.71
C ALA A 76 -0.76 -19.34 -6.86
N TYR A 77 -1.43 -19.65 -5.76
CA TYR A 77 -1.12 -20.80 -4.93
C TYR A 77 -1.47 -22.13 -5.60
N HIS A 78 -2.66 -22.23 -6.23
CA HIS A 78 -3.05 -23.40 -7.02
C HIS A 78 -2.05 -23.72 -8.12
N ALA A 79 -1.47 -22.70 -8.75
CA ALA A 79 -0.43 -22.90 -9.76
C ALA A 79 0.85 -23.55 -9.21
N ALA A 80 1.13 -23.38 -7.90
CA ALA A 80 2.29 -23.99 -7.24
C ALA A 80 1.99 -25.38 -6.64
N THR A 81 0.72 -25.69 -6.37
CA THR A 81 0.26 -26.93 -5.71
C THR A 81 -0.50 -27.87 -6.64
N ASP A 82 -0.55 -27.57 -7.94
CA ASP A 82 -1.41 -28.23 -8.94
C ASP A 82 -2.90 -28.26 -8.53
N GLY A 83 -3.34 -27.23 -7.79
CA GLY A 83 -4.70 -27.10 -7.28
C GLY A 83 -5.08 -28.10 -6.18
N SER A 84 -4.12 -28.85 -5.63
CA SER A 84 -4.33 -29.80 -4.54
C SER A 84 -4.00 -29.17 -3.19
N ASP A 85 -4.76 -28.17 -2.78
CA ASP A 85 -4.55 -27.46 -1.52
C ASP A 85 -5.84 -27.16 -0.76
N GLU A 86 -5.69 -26.61 0.45
CA GLU A 86 -6.80 -26.38 1.36
C GLU A 86 -7.76 -25.28 0.91
N LEU A 87 -7.39 -24.48 -0.08
CA LEU A 87 -8.21 -23.38 -0.58
C LEU A 87 -9.08 -23.79 -1.78
N SER A 88 -8.79 -24.92 -2.44
CA SER A 88 -9.55 -25.40 -3.61
C SER A 88 -11.06 -25.58 -3.39
N PRO A 89 -11.56 -25.98 -2.19
CA PRO A 89 -12.99 -26.03 -1.93
C PRO A 89 -13.71 -24.67 -2.05
N TYR A 90 -12.97 -23.56 -2.03
CA TYR A 90 -13.49 -22.20 -2.03
C TYR A 90 -13.52 -21.55 -3.42
N ASP A 91 -13.03 -22.21 -4.48
CA ASP A 91 -12.88 -21.63 -5.83
C ASP A 91 -14.18 -21.06 -6.39
N SER A 92 -15.23 -21.87 -6.40
CA SER A 92 -16.54 -21.45 -6.93
C SER A 92 -17.11 -20.25 -6.18
N TRP A 93 -16.79 -20.12 -4.89
CA TRP A 93 -17.21 -18.99 -4.07
C TRP A 93 -16.34 -17.76 -4.33
N LEU A 94 -15.02 -17.91 -4.39
CA LEU A 94 -14.06 -16.82 -4.66
C LEU A 94 -14.22 -16.21 -6.05
N GLN A 95 -14.74 -16.98 -7.02
CA GLN A 95 -15.00 -16.51 -8.38
C GLN A 95 -16.37 -15.83 -8.55
N ASP A 96 -17.28 -15.96 -7.58
CA ASP A 96 -18.63 -15.41 -7.68
C ASP A 96 -18.83 -14.19 -6.75
N PRO A 97 -18.78 -12.96 -7.29
CA PRO A 97 -18.93 -11.75 -6.50
C PRO A 97 -20.28 -11.58 -5.81
N THR A 98 -21.31 -12.34 -6.23
CA THR A 98 -22.64 -12.29 -5.64
C THR A 98 -22.78 -13.12 -4.36
N GLN A 99 -21.78 -13.95 -4.01
CA GLN A 99 -21.87 -14.92 -2.92
C GLN A 99 -21.03 -14.56 -1.67
N PHE A 100 -20.47 -13.36 -1.60
CA PHE A 100 -19.57 -12.98 -0.49
C PHE A 100 -20.30 -12.66 0.82
N SER A 101 -21.57 -12.24 0.78
CA SER A 101 -22.35 -11.96 1.99
C SER A 101 -23.06 -13.22 2.52
N GLY A 102 -22.74 -13.62 3.75
CA GLY A 102 -23.55 -14.57 4.53
C GLY A 102 -23.69 -15.98 3.95
N SER A 103 -22.85 -16.39 2.99
CA SER A 103 -22.93 -17.72 2.40
C SER A 103 -22.29 -18.78 3.31
N SER A 104 -22.99 -19.90 3.50
CA SER A 104 -22.46 -21.10 4.17
C SER A 104 -21.21 -21.65 3.49
N ARG A 105 -21.01 -21.32 2.20
CA ARG A 105 -19.85 -21.65 1.37
C ARG A 105 -18.56 -20.96 1.80
N SER A 106 -18.64 -19.88 2.56
CA SER A 106 -17.47 -19.23 3.17
C SER A 106 -17.01 -19.87 4.48
N SER A 107 -17.78 -20.84 5.01
CA SER A 107 -17.47 -21.49 6.28
C SER A 107 -16.10 -22.16 6.24
N GLY A 108 -15.28 -21.87 7.24
CA GLY A 108 -13.93 -22.41 7.36
C GLY A 108 -12.88 -21.72 6.48
N PHE A 109 -13.23 -20.73 5.64
CA PHE A 109 -12.27 -20.06 4.74
C PHE A 109 -11.06 -19.50 5.50
N CYS A 110 -11.29 -18.77 6.59
CA CYS A 110 -10.17 -18.25 7.38
C CYS A 110 -9.32 -19.34 8.06
N SER A 111 -9.92 -20.49 8.39
CA SER A 111 -9.16 -21.63 8.90
C SER A 111 -8.29 -22.25 7.80
N ALA A 112 -8.82 -22.39 6.58
CA ALA A 112 -8.06 -22.85 5.42
C ALA A 112 -6.94 -21.88 5.05
N TRP A 113 -7.21 -20.57 5.02
CA TRP A 113 -6.21 -19.52 4.80
C TRP A 113 -5.08 -19.60 5.82
N LYS A 114 -5.43 -19.72 7.10
CA LYS A 114 -4.46 -19.85 8.19
C LYS A 114 -3.65 -21.15 8.09
N LYS A 115 -4.25 -22.24 7.59
CA LYS A 115 -3.55 -23.50 7.33
C LYS A 115 -2.57 -23.34 6.17
N ALA A 116 -3.01 -22.78 5.05
CA ALA A 116 -2.19 -22.48 3.87
C ALA A 116 -1.02 -21.54 4.22
N ALA A 117 -1.17 -20.61 5.17
CA ALA A 117 -0.10 -19.74 5.65
C ALA A 117 1.07 -20.45 6.36
N ASN A 118 1.04 -21.78 6.52
CA ASN A 118 2.20 -22.57 6.92
C ASN A 118 2.95 -23.19 5.74
N ASN A 119 2.42 -23.09 4.51
CA ASN A 119 3.05 -23.55 3.29
C ASN A 119 3.89 -22.40 2.66
N PRO A 120 5.20 -22.58 2.45
CA PRO A 120 6.04 -21.60 1.76
C PRO A 120 5.49 -21.13 0.41
N ASP A 121 4.87 -22.00 -0.38
CA ASP A 121 4.32 -21.64 -1.69
C ASP A 121 3.15 -20.65 -1.57
N PHE A 122 2.36 -20.74 -0.50
CA PHE A 122 1.30 -19.78 -0.23
C PHE A 122 1.86 -18.42 0.20
N LEU A 123 2.97 -18.41 0.95
CA LEU A 123 3.67 -17.17 1.30
C LEU A 123 4.22 -16.49 0.04
N THR A 124 4.82 -17.26 -0.87
CA THR A 124 5.30 -16.77 -2.17
C THR A 124 4.17 -16.28 -3.06
N ALA A 125 3.02 -16.97 -3.08
CA ALA A 125 1.84 -16.52 -3.81
C ALA A 125 1.34 -15.16 -3.30
N GLN A 126 1.24 -14.99 -1.97
CA GLN A 126 0.89 -13.70 -1.36
C GLN A 126 1.89 -12.60 -1.72
N ALA A 127 3.19 -12.87 -1.61
CA ALA A 127 4.25 -11.91 -1.95
C ALA A 127 4.20 -11.49 -3.42
N THR A 128 3.95 -12.45 -4.32
CA THR A 128 3.85 -12.22 -5.76
C THR A 128 2.68 -11.30 -6.10
N VAL A 129 1.50 -11.56 -5.54
CA VAL A 129 0.32 -10.73 -5.76
C VAL A 129 0.47 -9.35 -5.10
N PHE A 130 1.08 -9.27 -3.92
CA PHE A 130 1.39 -8.00 -3.28
C PHE A 130 2.34 -7.16 -4.16
N SER A 131 3.40 -7.78 -4.66
CA SER A 131 4.38 -7.14 -5.53
C SER A 131 3.77 -6.64 -6.84
N SER A 132 2.95 -7.46 -7.49
CA SER A 132 2.31 -7.08 -8.77
C SER A 132 1.23 -6.01 -8.60
N LYS A 133 0.45 -6.06 -7.50
CA LYS A 133 -0.64 -5.11 -7.25
C LYS A 133 -0.15 -3.77 -6.72
N TYR A 134 0.89 -3.76 -5.89
CA TYR A 134 1.34 -2.55 -5.21
C TYR A 134 2.78 -2.20 -5.59
N LEU A 135 3.74 -3.09 -5.38
CA LEU A 135 5.14 -2.66 -5.36
C LEU A 135 5.69 -2.25 -6.72
N LYS A 136 5.50 -3.09 -7.74
CA LYS A 136 5.94 -2.82 -9.12
C LYS A 136 5.29 -1.57 -9.71
N PRO A 137 3.95 -1.40 -9.67
CA PRO A 137 3.33 -0.19 -10.19
C PRO A 137 3.72 1.06 -9.40
N THR A 138 3.93 0.97 -8.08
CA THR A 138 4.45 2.10 -7.30
C THR A 138 5.86 2.48 -7.70
N GLN A 139 6.76 1.51 -7.85
CA GLN A 139 8.13 1.80 -8.28
C GLN A 139 8.13 2.44 -9.65
N SER A 140 7.33 1.92 -10.60
CA SER A 140 7.21 2.53 -11.91
C SER A 140 6.70 3.99 -11.84
N ALA A 141 5.83 4.33 -10.87
CA ALA A 141 5.38 5.69 -10.65
C ALA A 141 6.48 6.59 -10.03
N ILE A 142 7.26 6.07 -9.08
CA ILE A 142 8.45 6.73 -8.49
C ILE A 142 9.44 7.08 -9.60
N ASP A 143 9.85 6.07 -10.38
CA ASP A 143 10.83 6.20 -11.46
C ASP A 143 10.36 7.21 -12.50
N LYS A 144 9.08 7.15 -12.90
CA LYS A 144 8.49 8.06 -13.87
C LYS A 144 8.46 9.52 -13.38
N GLN A 145 8.26 9.73 -12.08
CA GLN A 145 8.23 11.06 -11.48
C GLN A 145 9.66 11.60 -11.20
N GLY A 146 10.69 10.74 -11.25
CA GLY A 146 12.07 11.09 -10.95
C GLY A 146 12.37 11.22 -9.46
N LEU A 147 11.54 10.62 -8.60
CA LEU A 147 11.72 10.65 -7.15
C LEU A 147 12.90 9.74 -6.76
N SER A 148 13.77 10.22 -5.88
CA SER A 148 15.00 9.52 -5.50
C SER A 148 15.23 9.49 -3.99
N LEU A 149 14.54 10.33 -3.22
CA LEU A 149 14.68 10.34 -1.77
C LEU A 149 13.92 9.15 -1.16
N GLY A 150 14.55 8.49 -0.18
CA GLY A 150 13.91 7.38 0.53
C GLY A 150 12.59 7.75 1.22
N ILE A 151 12.44 9.02 1.65
CA ILE A 151 11.17 9.50 2.22
C ILE A 151 10.06 9.61 1.16
N SER A 152 10.41 10.01 -0.07
CA SER A 152 9.48 10.06 -1.20
C SER A 152 9.01 8.67 -1.57
N GLU A 153 9.94 7.71 -1.69
CA GLU A 153 9.60 6.32 -1.97
C GLU A 153 8.68 5.74 -0.88
N ALA A 154 9.03 5.95 0.40
CA ALA A 154 8.24 5.48 1.52
C ALA A 154 6.80 6.02 1.47
N LEU A 155 6.65 7.31 1.14
CA LEU A 155 5.36 7.95 0.99
C LEU A 155 4.56 7.36 -0.19
N MET A 156 5.19 7.14 -1.34
CA MET A 156 4.52 6.57 -2.51
C MET A 156 4.03 5.13 -2.24
N TYR A 157 4.83 4.30 -1.57
CA TYR A 157 4.41 2.95 -1.16
C TYR A 157 3.26 2.97 -0.17
N ASP A 158 3.35 3.82 0.86
CA ASP A 158 2.29 3.97 1.84
C ASP A 158 0.96 4.40 1.20
N THR A 159 1.02 5.39 0.29
CA THR A 159 -0.15 5.81 -0.50
C THR A 159 -0.67 4.70 -1.39
N ALA A 160 0.19 3.98 -2.11
CA ALA A 160 -0.24 2.89 -2.97
C ALA A 160 -0.96 1.77 -2.21
N ILE A 161 -0.43 1.38 -1.05
CA ILE A 161 -1.02 0.32 -0.22
C ILE A 161 -2.36 0.79 0.37
N THR A 162 -2.44 2.05 0.78
CA THR A 162 -3.63 2.61 1.45
C THR A 162 -4.74 2.99 0.49
N ASN A 163 -4.38 3.63 -0.62
CA ASN A 163 -5.32 4.26 -1.55
C ASN A 163 -5.38 3.57 -2.93
N GLY A 164 -4.52 2.58 -3.17
CA GLY A 164 -4.38 1.92 -4.47
C GLY A 164 -3.48 2.70 -5.44
N VAL A 165 -3.05 2.03 -6.51
CA VAL A 165 -2.06 2.54 -7.47
C VAL A 165 -2.65 3.22 -8.72
N GLY A 166 -3.96 3.09 -8.95
CA GLY A 166 -4.62 3.44 -10.22
C GLY A 166 -4.75 4.95 -10.50
N SER A 167 -5.77 5.30 -11.29
CA SER A 167 -6.11 6.68 -11.66
C SER A 167 -7.44 7.18 -11.09
N SER A 168 -8.16 6.32 -10.36
CA SER A 168 -9.39 6.69 -9.66
C SER A 168 -9.13 7.77 -8.62
N GLN A 169 -10.12 8.60 -8.32
CA GLN A 169 -9.98 9.71 -7.37
C GLN A 169 -9.39 9.24 -6.03
N GLY A 170 -8.26 9.85 -5.65
CA GLY A 170 -7.54 9.55 -4.40
C GLY A 170 -6.51 8.43 -4.46
N SER A 171 -6.46 7.66 -5.55
CA SER A 171 -5.38 6.68 -5.76
C SER A 171 -4.04 7.37 -6.07
N LEU A 172 -2.93 6.63 -5.97
CA LEU A 172 -1.57 7.16 -6.17
C LEU A 172 -1.43 7.93 -7.49
N GLY A 173 -1.83 7.34 -8.62
CA GLY A 173 -1.70 8.00 -9.92
C GLY A 173 -2.54 9.27 -10.03
N TRP A 174 -3.73 9.29 -9.41
CA TRP A 174 -4.55 10.51 -9.32
C TRP A 174 -3.88 11.58 -8.45
N LEU A 175 -3.31 11.22 -7.31
CA LEU A 175 -2.63 12.14 -6.41
C LEU A 175 -1.37 12.74 -7.05
N ILE A 176 -0.56 11.94 -7.75
CA ILE A 176 0.59 12.41 -8.54
C ILE A 176 0.11 13.42 -9.58
N ALA A 177 -0.92 13.07 -10.37
CA ALA A 177 -1.43 13.94 -11.42
C ALA A 177 -1.95 15.29 -10.89
N ASN A 178 -2.65 15.31 -9.76
CA ASN A 178 -3.14 16.56 -9.16
C ASN A 178 -2.04 17.35 -8.46
N THR A 179 -1.01 16.70 -7.93
CA THR A 179 0.19 17.37 -7.42
C THR A 179 0.89 18.11 -8.56
N ASN A 180 1.12 17.42 -9.69
CA ASN A 180 1.77 18.01 -10.86
C ASN A 180 0.99 19.20 -11.42
N LYS A 181 -0.36 19.21 -11.35
CA LYS A 181 -1.17 20.37 -11.78
C LYS A 181 -0.94 21.63 -10.95
N GLN A 182 -0.44 21.52 -9.72
CA GLN A 182 -0.15 22.68 -8.88
C GLN A 182 1.20 23.34 -9.21
N VAL A 183 2.04 22.66 -9.97
CA VAL A 183 3.33 23.20 -10.42
C VAL A 183 3.08 24.08 -11.64
N LEU A 184 3.15 25.40 -11.42
CA LEU A 184 2.96 26.44 -12.44
C LEU A 184 4.20 27.34 -12.61
N THR A 185 5.26 27.07 -11.86
CA THR A 185 6.53 27.82 -11.84
C THR A 185 7.61 26.92 -11.26
N ASP A 186 8.87 27.29 -11.43
CA ASP A 186 9.98 26.67 -10.72
C ASP A 186 9.80 26.80 -9.21
N ILE A 187 10.11 25.74 -8.47
CA ILE A 187 10.02 25.69 -7.02
C ILE A 187 11.36 25.21 -6.47
N SER A 188 12.13 26.13 -5.90
CA SER A 188 13.41 25.82 -5.26
C SER A 188 13.22 25.16 -3.89
N GLY A 189 14.24 24.42 -3.45
CA GLY A 189 14.30 23.80 -2.14
C GLY A 189 15.71 23.34 -1.81
N HIS A 190 15.82 22.34 -0.92
CA HIS A 190 17.11 21.93 -0.35
C HIS A 190 17.34 20.41 -0.42
N SER A 191 16.56 19.71 -1.25
CA SER A 191 16.68 18.26 -1.38
C SER A 191 17.97 17.82 -2.08
N GLY A 192 18.54 18.70 -2.91
CA GLY A 192 19.64 18.34 -3.81
C GLY A 192 19.19 17.50 -5.02
N ASN A 193 17.89 17.24 -5.18
CA ASN A 193 17.31 16.63 -6.37
C ASN A 193 16.26 17.55 -7.02
N THR A 194 16.31 17.67 -8.34
CA THR A 194 15.40 18.52 -9.11
C THR A 194 14.61 17.66 -10.07
N LEU A 195 13.28 17.72 -9.93
CA LEU A 195 12.31 17.10 -10.82
C LEU A 195 11.94 18.07 -11.94
N THR A 196 11.71 17.56 -13.14
CA THR A 196 11.08 18.35 -14.21
C THR A 196 9.58 18.05 -14.25
N VAL A 197 8.75 19.02 -13.86
CA VAL A 197 7.29 18.88 -13.81
C VAL A 197 6.63 19.96 -14.66
N ASN A 198 5.90 19.56 -15.71
CA ASN A 198 5.28 20.48 -16.69
C ASN A 198 6.26 21.51 -17.32
N GLY A 199 7.55 21.17 -17.39
CA GLY A 199 8.59 22.08 -17.92
C GLY A 199 9.18 23.03 -16.89
N PHE A 200 8.82 22.90 -15.61
CA PHE A 200 9.41 23.65 -14.49
C PHE A 200 10.35 22.78 -13.67
N ASP A 201 11.36 23.41 -13.10
CA ASP A 201 12.31 22.79 -12.18
C ASP A 201 11.76 22.84 -10.76
N VAL A 202 11.52 21.66 -10.17
CA VAL A 202 10.89 21.51 -8.85
C VAL A 202 11.79 20.69 -7.95
N ASP A 203 12.20 21.26 -6.82
CA ASP A 203 12.88 20.53 -5.77
C ASP A 203 12.03 19.35 -5.27
N GLU A 204 12.64 18.17 -5.09
CA GLU A 204 11.90 16.96 -4.73
C GLU A 204 11.16 17.11 -3.39
N ILE A 205 11.75 17.76 -2.38
CA ILE A 205 11.05 17.97 -1.09
C ILE A 205 9.85 18.90 -1.29
N ALA A 206 10.00 19.97 -2.08
CA ALA A 206 8.88 20.86 -2.38
C ALA A 206 7.72 20.10 -3.07
N TRP A 207 8.04 19.23 -4.02
CA TRP A 207 7.05 18.37 -4.66
C TRP A 207 6.36 17.42 -3.66
N VAL A 208 7.14 16.79 -2.76
CA VAL A 208 6.60 15.91 -1.71
C VAL A 208 5.64 16.66 -0.78
N GLN A 209 5.94 17.92 -0.44
CA GLN A 209 5.06 18.76 0.38
C GLN A 209 3.71 19.03 -0.33
N LEU A 210 3.74 19.33 -1.64
CA LEU A 210 2.53 19.46 -2.45
C LEU A 210 1.74 18.14 -2.49
N PHE A 211 2.43 17.01 -2.67
CA PHE A 211 1.80 15.70 -2.69
C PHE A 211 1.12 15.35 -1.35
N LEU A 212 1.80 15.60 -0.23
CA LEU A 212 1.24 15.41 1.11
C LEU A 212 0.00 16.28 1.34
N THR A 213 0.00 17.51 0.80
CA THR A 213 -1.16 18.40 0.85
C THR A 213 -2.33 17.81 0.09
N GLN A 214 -2.12 17.30 -1.14
CA GLN A 214 -3.15 16.62 -1.93
C GLN A 214 -3.70 15.38 -1.22
N ARG A 215 -2.81 14.55 -0.68
CA ARG A 215 -3.19 13.35 0.06
C ARG A 215 -3.99 13.69 1.31
N SER A 216 -3.57 14.70 2.07
CA SER A 216 -4.26 15.17 3.28
C SER A 216 -5.64 15.75 3.00
N ALA A 217 -5.78 16.51 1.91
CA ALA A 217 -7.08 17.03 1.48
C ALA A 217 -8.04 15.89 1.13
N TYR A 218 -7.59 14.91 0.34
CA TYR A 218 -8.39 13.74 0.00
C TYR A 218 -8.77 12.90 1.23
N SER A 219 -7.80 12.62 2.11
CA SER A 219 -8.05 11.89 3.36
C SER A 219 -9.01 12.65 4.28
N SER A 220 -8.88 13.96 4.41
CA SER A 220 -9.80 14.78 5.23
C SER A 220 -11.24 14.75 4.70
N ALA A 221 -11.43 14.68 3.38
CA ALA A 221 -12.75 14.61 2.75
C ALA A 221 -13.42 13.23 2.89
N THR A 222 -12.64 12.19 3.17
CA THR A 222 -13.11 10.78 3.19
C THR A 222 -13.03 10.13 4.58
N ALA A 223 -12.40 10.78 5.55
CA ALA A 223 -12.18 10.28 6.90
C ALA A 223 -13.27 10.72 7.90
N THR A 224 -13.40 9.94 8.97
CA THR A 224 -14.08 10.40 10.19
C THR A 224 -13.19 11.41 10.92
N ALA A 225 -13.77 12.30 11.74
CA ALA A 225 -13.04 13.39 12.37
C ALA A 225 -11.79 12.97 13.18
N ALA A 226 -11.77 11.73 13.71
CA ALA A 226 -10.65 11.20 14.51
C ALA A 226 -9.43 10.77 13.67
N SER A 227 -9.64 10.15 12.51
CA SER A 227 -8.54 9.75 11.61
C SER A 227 -7.92 10.95 10.89
N THR A 228 -8.73 11.97 10.56
CA THR A 228 -8.23 13.24 10.02
C THR A 228 -7.22 13.92 10.95
N LYS A 229 -7.48 13.92 12.26
CA LYS A 229 -6.61 14.58 13.25
C LYS A 229 -5.24 13.89 13.39
N SER A 230 -5.24 12.56 13.41
CA SER A 230 -4.00 11.76 13.51
C SER A 230 -3.14 11.87 12.24
N PHE A 231 -3.79 11.84 11.06
CA PHE A 231 -3.10 12.01 9.79
C PHE A 231 -2.51 13.42 9.64
N ARG A 232 -3.28 14.47 9.96
CA ARG A 232 -2.78 15.85 9.94
C ARG A 232 -1.60 16.03 10.89
N TYR A 233 -1.64 15.46 12.09
CA TYR A 233 -0.52 15.52 13.03
C TYR A 233 0.75 14.87 12.47
N MET A 234 0.63 13.71 11.84
CA MET A 234 1.75 13.05 11.18
C MET A 234 2.31 13.90 10.03
N VAL A 235 1.44 14.41 9.15
CA VAL A 235 1.86 15.25 8.01
C VAL A 235 2.52 16.53 8.49
N THR A 236 1.94 17.24 9.47
CA THR A 236 2.54 18.46 10.03
C THR A 236 3.91 18.20 10.64
N ASN A 237 4.10 17.10 11.37
CA ASN A 237 5.41 16.77 11.93
C ASN A 237 6.42 16.36 10.85
N ILE A 238 6.00 15.66 9.79
CA ILE A 238 6.86 15.35 8.65
C ILE A 238 7.27 16.64 7.93
N LEU A 239 6.31 17.52 7.63
CA LEU A 239 6.54 18.83 7.02
C LEU A 239 7.49 19.70 7.87
N ALA A 240 7.30 19.74 9.19
CA ALA A 240 8.16 20.46 10.11
C ALA A 240 9.58 19.86 10.18
N ALA A 241 9.72 18.54 10.01
CA ALA A 241 11.01 17.87 10.02
C ALA A 241 11.79 18.03 8.70
N ILE A 242 11.11 18.22 7.57
CA ILE A 242 11.75 18.46 6.25
C ILE A 242 12.04 19.95 5.95
N GLY A 243 11.70 20.85 6.87
CA GLY A 243 11.99 22.29 6.79
C GLY A 243 10.89 23.10 6.09
N ASP A 244 10.58 24.28 6.65
CA ASP A 244 9.57 25.20 6.14
C ASP A 244 10.00 25.80 4.79
N ILE A 245 9.31 25.44 3.70
CA ILE A 245 9.24 26.26 2.49
C ILE A 245 8.01 27.15 2.65
N PRO A 246 8.08 28.47 2.34
CA PRO A 246 6.92 29.35 2.44
C PRO A 246 5.76 28.74 1.66
N MET A 247 4.64 28.44 2.35
CA MET A 247 3.46 27.89 1.72
C MET A 247 3.08 28.75 0.51
N LEU A 248 3.22 28.20 -0.70
CA LEU A 248 2.54 28.71 -1.87
C LEU A 248 1.05 28.69 -1.53
N THR A 249 0.44 29.88 -1.54
CA THR A 249 -1.00 30.03 -1.39
C THR A 249 -1.68 29.18 -2.45
N VAL A 250 -2.23 28.05 -2.03
CA VAL A 250 -3.09 27.22 -2.88
C VAL A 250 -4.36 28.05 -3.07
N ASN A 251 -4.54 28.62 -4.26
CA ASN A 251 -5.81 29.24 -4.62
C ASN A 251 -6.86 28.13 -4.67
N GLU A 252 -7.78 28.15 -3.70
CA GLU A 252 -9.00 27.33 -3.75
C GLU A 252 -9.83 27.78 -4.97
N ALA A 253 -10.11 26.83 -5.87
CA ALA A 253 -11.06 26.97 -6.96
C ALA A 253 -12.15 25.90 -6.81
#